data_AF-A0A3C0G7E6-F1
#
_entry.id   AF-A0A3C0G7E6-F1
#
_cell.length_a   1.000
_cell.length_b   1.000
_cell.length_c   1.000
_cell.angle_alpha   90.00
_cell.angle_beta   90.00
_cell.angle_gamma   90.00
#
_symmetry.space_group_name_H-M   'P 1'
#
loop_
_entity.id
_entity.type
_entity.pdbx_description
1 polymer ?
#
loop_
_entity_poly.entity_id
_entity_poly.type
_entity_poly.pdbx_seq_one_letter_code
_entity_poly.pdbx_strand_id
1 'polypeptide(L)'
;MKIVEDKKRLQELYQVLQTSDSFWAPVFSDLYRHYVNNTISFVYIYIMDTKKEYIVPYRHKDCICLESEHLNKLTSKADIYVLGKKRFVNFYHHKTYDADLVKYFQDNQMLQLEDCDTIAHDW
;
A
#
# COMPACT_ATOMS: atom_id res chain seq x y z
N MET A 1 8.09 -0.08 11.22
CA MET A 1 8.06 -0.89 9.98
C MET A 1 8.37 -2.37 10.18
N LYS A 2 7.53 -3.28 9.66
CA LYS A 2 7.74 -4.75 9.60
C LYS A 2 7.64 -5.28 8.17
N ILE A 3 8.53 -6.16 7.75
CA ILE A 3 8.45 -6.84 6.44
C ILE A 3 7.67 -8.15 6.60
N VAL A 4 6.72 -8.42 5.69
CA VAL A 4 5.91 -9.65 5.72
C VAL A 4 6.66 -10.78 5.02
N GLU A 5 7.51 -11.47 5.78
CA GLU A 5 8.41 -12.52 5.26
C GLU A 5 7.85 -13.93 5.48
N ASP A 6 6.96 -14.11 6.46
CA ASP A 6 6.44 -15.40 6.90
C ASP A 6 4.91 -15.43 7.04
N LYS A 7 4.35 -16.63 7.20
CA LYS A 7 2.88 -16.83 7.24
C LYS A 7 2.26 -16.23 8.50
N LYS A 8 3.03 -16.16 9.59
CA LYS A 8 2.57 -15.62 10.87
C LYS A 8 2.35 -14.12 10.76
N ARG A 9 3.32 -13.38 10.22
CA ARG A 9 3.21 -11.94 9.96
C ARG A 9 2.11 -11.63 8.95
N LEU A 10 1.94 -12.48 7.95
CA LEU A 10 0.84 -12.34 6.99
C LEU A 10 -0.52 -12.49 7.70
N GLN A 11 -0.67 -13.48 8.58
CA GLN A 11 -1.89 -13.68 9.36
C GLN A 11 -2.15 -12.53 10.36
N GLU A 12 -1.11 -12.01 11.00
CA GLU A 12 -1.20 -10.82 11.84
C GLU A 12 -1.71 -9.62 11.03
N LEU A 13 -1.16 -9.39 9.83
CA LEU A 13 -1.61 -8.32 8.94
C LEU A 13 -3.09 -8.51 8.55
N TYR A 14 -3.51 -9.73 8.21
CA TYR A 14 -4.91 -10.03 7.90
C TYR A 14 -5.85 -9.62 9.02
N GLN A 15 -5.51 -9.97 10.27
CA GLN A 15 -6.33 -9.65 11.43
C GLN A 15 -6.46 -8.14 11.63
N VAL A 16 -5.36 -7.40 11.52
CA VAL A 16 -5.35 -5.95 11.70
C VAL A 16 -6.13 -5.25 10.58
N LEU A 17 -6.03 -5.73 9.34
CA LEU A 17 -6.79 -5.19 8.21
C LEU A 17 -8.31 -5.42 8.36
N GLN A 18 -8.78 -6.38 9.17
CA GLN A 18 -10.22 -6.54 9.37
C GLN A 18 -10.82 -5.48 10.30
N THR A 19 -10.01 -4.79 11.09
CA THR A 19 -10.51 -3.95 12.20
C THR A 19 -10.19 -2.48 12.05
N SER A 20 -9.19 -2.12 11.24
CA SER A 20 -8.64 -0.77 11.20
C SER A 20 -8.46 -0.28 9.78
N ASP A 21 -8.76 0.99 9.57
CA ASP A 21 -8.52 1.67 8.31
C ASP A 21 -7.02 1.70 7.98
N SER A 22 -6.71 1.68 6.70
CA SER A 22 -5.33 1.56 6.24
C SER A 22 -5.01 2.41 5.03
N PHE A 23 -3.78 2.89 4.96
CA PHE A 23 -3.21 3.61 3.82
C PHE A 23 -2.20 2.72 3.09
N TRP A 24 -2.36 2.57 1.79
CA TRP A 24 -1.57 1.68 0.95
C TRP A 24 -0.84 2.48 -0.13
N ALA A 25 0.48 2.31 -0.20
CA ALA A 25 1.30 2.87 -1.26
C ALA A 25 1.94 1.73 -2.08
N PRO A 26 1.41 1.43 -3.28
CA PRO A 26 1.98 0.41 -4.14
C PRO A 26 3.26 0.91 -4.81
N VAL A 27 4.30 0.09 -4.75
CA VAL A 27 5.57 0.33 -5.45
C VAL A 27 5.70 -0.64 -6.60
N PHE A 28 5.78 -0.10 -7.81
CA PHE A 28 5.91 -0.87 -9.04
C PHE A 28 7.37 -1.25 -9.29
N SER A 29 7.59 -2.40 -9.92
CA SER A 29 8.93 -2.91 -10.21
C SER A 29 9.72 -2.05 -11.21
N ASP A 30 9.01 -1.31 -12.06
CA ASP A 30 9.60 -0.38 -13.04
C ASP A 30 8.84 0.95 -12.98
N LEU A 31 9.54 2.08 -12.85
CA LEU A 31 8.88 3.38 -12.75
C LEU A 31 8.39 3.91 -14.11
N TYR A 32 9.04 3.50 -15.20
CA TYR A 32 8.84 4.01 -16.56
C TYR A 32 7.91 3.12 -17.40
N ARG A 33 7.74 1.86 -17.02
CA ARG A 33 6.85 0.94 -17.72
C ARG A 33 5.38 1.23 -17.44
N HIS A 34 4.58 1.25 -18.51
CA HIS A 34 3.13 1.42 -18.42
C HIS A 34 2.51 0.39 -17.47
N TYR A 35 1.63 0.83 -16.56
CA TYR A 35 1.14 0.05 -15.42
C TYR A 35 0.44 -1.27 -15.81
N VAL A 36 -0.20 -1.33 -16.99
CA VAL A 36 -0.81 -2.56 -17.52
C VAL A 36 0.23 -3.66 -17.80
N ASN A 37 1.44 -3.27 -18.21
CA ASN A 37 2.54 -4.19 -18.49
C ASN A 37 3.54 -4.26 -17.32
N ASN A 38 3.19 -3.67 -16.18
CA ASN A 38 4.05 -3.56 -15.03
C ASN A 38 3.66 -4.58 -13.96
N THR A 39 4.45 -4.66 -12.91
CA THR A 39 4.24 -5.57 -11.79
C THR A 39 4.46 -4.81 -10.50
N ILE A 40 3.84 -5.25 -9.43
CA ILE A 40 4.09 -4.70 -8.09
C ILE A 40 5.31 -5.41 -7.51
N SER A 41 6.26 -4.62 -7.01
CA SER A 41 7.42 -5.10 -6.26
C SER A 41 7.05 -5.29 -4.79
N PHE A 42 6.42 -4.29 -4.19
CA PHE A 42 5.86 -4.39 -2.85
C PHE A 42 4.74 -3.38 -2.64
N VAL A 43 3.94 -3.59 -1.60
CA VAL A 43 2.96 -2.61 -1.12
C VAL A 43 3.36 -2.19 0.29
N TYR A 44 3.55 -0.89 0.49
CA TYR A 44 3.65 -0.31 1.82
C TYR A 44 2.23 -0.14 2.38
N ILE A 45 2.00 -0.60 3.60
CA ILE A 45 0.72 -0.52 4.29
C ILE A 45 0.93 0.14 5.65
N TYR A 46 0.25 1.26 5.87
CA TYR A 46 0.17 1.95 7.15
C TYR A 46 -1.21 1.74 7.76
N ILE A 47 -1.26 1.23 8.99
CA ILE A 47 -2.50 1.02 9.74
C ILE A 47 -2.74 2.25 10.61
N MET A 48 -3.87 2.93 10.41
CA MET A 48 -4.14 4.24 11.02
C MET A 48 -4.24 4.18 12.54
N ASP A 49 -5.05 3.25 13.09
CA ASP A 49 -5.31 3.16 14.53
C ASP A 49 -4.07 2.79 15.33
N THR A 50 -3.34 1.77 14.86
CA THR A 50 -2.20 1.20 15.58
C THR A 50 -0.87 1.85 15.23
N LYS A 51 -0.86 2.74 14.22
CA LYS A 51 0.34 3.34 13.63
C LYS A 51 1.40 2.30 13.23
N LYS A 52 0.94 1.09 12.89
CA LYS A 52 1.82 -0.01 12.46
C LYS A 52 2.04 0.09 10.97
N GLU A 53 3.26 -0.22 10.57
CA GLU A 53 3.72 -0.15 9.20
C GLU A 53 4.17 -1.52 8.74
N TYR A 54 3.73 -1.90 7.54
CA TYR A 54 4.03 -3.18 6.93
C TYR A 54 4.57 -2.96 5.51
N ILE A 55 5.56 -3.75 5.12
CA ILE A 55 5.95 -3.93 3.72
C ILE A 55 5.52 -5.33 3.32
N VAL A 56 4.67 -5.41 2.30
CA VAL A 56 4.22 -6.68 1.72
C VAL A 56 4.95 -6.89 0.40
N PRO A 57 6.01 -7.72 0.36
CA PRO A 57 6.75 -8.00 -0.86
C PRO A 57 5.96 -8.91 -1.79
N TYR A 58 6.06 -8.67 -3.09
CA TYR A 58 5.53 -9.50 -4.16
C TYR A 58 6.68 -9.91 -5.08
N ARG A 59 6.67 -11.17 -5.54
CA ARG A 59 7.70 -11.72 -6.45
C ARG A 59 9.14 -11.61 -5.93
N HIS A 60 9.34 -11.65 -4.62
CA HIS A 60 10.67 -11.68 -3.99
C HIS A 60 11.02 -13.13 -3.60
N LYS A 61 12.24 -13.59 -3.92
CA LYS A 61 12.68 -14.97 -3.62
C LYS A 61 12.93 -15.22 -2.13
N ASP A 62 13.32 -14.18 -1.41
CA ASP A 62 13.76 -14.27 -0.01
C ASP A 62 12.60 -14.15 1.00
N CYS A 63 11.36 -14.00 0.53
CA CYS A 63 10.16 -13.88 1.36
C CYS A 63 9.12 -14.91 0.90
N ILE A 64 7.96 -14.99 1.57
CA ILE A 64 6.80 -15.65 0.96
C ILE A 64 6.60 -15.04 -0.42
N CYS A 65 6.80 -15.86 -1.45
CA CYS A 65 6.53 -15.49 -2.83
C CYS A 65 5.01 -15.39 -3.00
N LEU A 66 4.44 -14.29 -2.54
CA LEU A 66 3.08 -13.91 -2.86
C LEU A 66 3.09 -13.57 -4.33
N GLU A 67 2.47 -14.43 -5.14
CA GLU A 67 2.13 -14.05 -6.50
C GLU A 67 1.19 -12.86 -6.45
N SER A 68 1.20 -12.03 -7.50
CA SER A 68 0.33 -10.84 -7.58
C SER A 68 -1.16 -11.19 -7.41
N GLU A 69 -1.58 -12.43 -7.71
CA GLU A 69 -2.93 -12.95 -7.43
C GLU A 69 -3.27 -13.00 -5.93
N HIS A 70 -2.26 -13.08 -5.05
CA HIS A 70 -2.44 -13.04 -3.60
C HIS A 70 -2.71 -11.63 -3.07
N LEU A 71 -2.45 -10.58 -3.86
CA LEU A 71 -2.85 -9.23 -3.47
C LEU A 71 -4.37 -9.14 -3.30
N ASN A 72 -5.15 -9.74 -4.21
CA ASN A 72 -6.60 -9.84 -4.07
C ASN A 72 -7.06 -10.73 -2.90
N LYS A 73 -6.18 -11.52 -2.30
CA LYS A 73 -6.50 -12.26 -1.06
C LYS A 73 -6.46 -11.37 0.17
N LEU A 74 -5.68 -10.27 0.15
CA LEU A 74 -5.66 -9.25 1.21
C LEU A 74 -6.96 -8.45 1.22
N THR A 75 -7.99 -9.02 1.82
CA THR A 75 -9.27 -8.34 2.03
C THR A 75 -9.26 -7.55 3.33
N SER A 76 -10.05 -6.49 3.37
CA SER A 76 -10.30 -5.68 4.56
C SER A 76 -11.81 -5.45 4.68
N LYS A 77 -12.31 -5.40 5.92
CA LYS A 77 -13.66 -4.89 6.22
C LYS A 77 -13.68 -3.40 6.49
N ALA A 78 -12.51 -2.83 6.79
CA ALA A 78 -12.28 -1.41 7.02
C ALA A 78 -11.96 -0.70 5.70
N ASP A 79 -11.89 0.63 5.74
CA ASP A 79 -11.62 1.41 4.53
C ASP A 79 -10.12 1.35 4.17
N ILE A 80 -9.84 1.10 2.89
CA ILE A 80 -8.49 1.12 2.33
C ILE A 80 -8.33 2.37 1.46
N TYR A 81 -7.41 3.24 1.86
CA TYR A 81 -7.00 4.42 1.11
C TYR A 81 -5.72 4.11 0.35
N VAL A 82 -5.73 4.29 -0.97
CA VAL A 82 -4.61 3.92 -1.84
C VAL A 82 -4.04 5.15 -2.54
N LEU A 83 -2.71 5.27 -2.53
CA LEU A 83 -2.01 6.25 -3.34
C LEU A 83 -1.99 5.81 -4.82
N GLY A 84 -2.45 6.68 -5.72
CA GLY A 84 -2.47 6.37 -7.16
C GLY A 84 -3.42 5.23 -7.54
N LYS A 85 -4.67 5.27 -7.07
CA LYS A 85 -5.68 4.19 -7.24
C LYS A 85 -5.86 3.76 -8.69
N LYS A 86 -5.79 4.70 -9.65
CA LYS A 86 -5.93 4.41 -11.09
C LYS A 86 -4.95 3.35 -11.60
N ARG A 87 -3.70 3.37 -11.10
CA ARG A 87 -2.69 2.35 -11.46
C ARG A 87 -2.92 1.05 -10.69
N PHE A 88 -3.33 1.18 -9.43
CA PHE A 88 -3.51 0.05 -8.51
C PHE A 88 -4.69 -0.87 -8.86
N VAL A 89 -5.77 -0.33 -9.43
CA VAL A 89 -6.98 -1.11 -9.77
C VAL A 89 -6.74 -2.24 -10.78
N ASN A 90 -5.63 -2.18 -11.54
CA ASN A 90 -5.20 -3.24 -12.43
C ASN A 90 -4.73 -4.51 -11.68
N PHE A 91 -4.41 -4.38 -10.38
CA PHE A 91 -3.86 -5.45 -9.55
C PHE A 91 -4.80 -5.84 -8.40
N TYR A 92 -5.58 -4.89 -7.88
CA TYR A 92 -6.48 -5.08 -6.74
C TYR A 92 -7.90 -4.61 -7.06
N HIS A 93 -8.86 -5.53 -6.93
CA HIS A 93 -10.23 -5.32 -7.40
C HIS A 93 -11.25 -5.10 -6.27
N HIS A 94 -10.82 -5.09 -5.01
CA HIS A 94 -11.72 -4.77 -3.91
C HIS A 94 -11.92 -3.26 -3.75
N LYS A 95 -12.91 -2.90 -2.94
CA LYS A 95 -13.26 -1.51 -2.66
C LYS A 95 -12.07 -0.78 -2.03
N THR A 96 -11.68 0.32 -2.65
CA THR A 96 -10.60 1.21 -2.22
C THR A 96 -10.97 2.66 -2.53
N TYR A 97 -10.40 3.59 -1.79
CA TYR A 97 -10.53 5.03 -2.02
C TYR A 97 -9.20 5.60 -2.49
N ASP A 98 -9.26 6.60 -3.36
CA ASP A 98 -8.04 7.29 -3.79
C ASP A 98 -7.65 8.29 -2.72
N ALA A 99 -6.48 8.11 -2.11
CA ALA A 99 -6.06 8.88 -0.96
C ALA A 99 -5.88 10.38 -1.29
N ASP A 100 -5.39 10.69 -2.50
CA ASP A 100 -5.22 12.07 -2.97
C ASP A 100 -6.58 12.77 -3.08
N LEU A 101 -7.56 12.08 -3.67
CA LEU A 101 -8.92 12.62 -3.81
C LEU A 101 -9.59 12.82 -2.44
N VAL A 102 -9.41 11.88 -1.49
CA VAL A 102 -9.97 12.05 -0.15
C VAL A 102 -9.40 13.28 0.54
N LYS A 103 -8.07 13.48 0.50
CA LYS A 103 -7.43 14.68 1.06
C LYS A 103 -7.93 15.96 0.38
N TYR A 104 -8.08 15.92 -0.94
CA TYR A 104 -8.60 17.05 -1.71
C TYR A 104 -10.01 17.43 -1.28
N PHE A 105 -10.91 16.46 -1.07
CA PHE A 105 -12.28 16.76 -0.62
C PHE A 105 -12.38 17.24 0.83
N GLN A 106 -11.40 16.92 1.68
CA GLN A 106 -11.36 17.37 3.06
C GLN A 106 -10.85 18.82 3.15
N ASP A 107 -9.72 19.10 2.50
CA ASP A 107 -8.95 20.32 2.77
C ASP A 107 -8.65 21.14 1.50
N ASN A 108 -9.20 20.77 0.34
CA ASN A 108 -8.89 21.35 -0.98
C ASN A 108 -7.39 21.33 -1.34
N GLN A 109 -6.66 20.35 -0.82
CA GLN A 109 -5.23 20.15 -1.05
C GLN A 109 -4.94 18.71 -1.45
N MET A 110 -3.98 18.50 -2.35
CA MET A 110 -3.47 17.15 -2.66
C MET A 110 -2.57 16.64 -1.52
N LEU A 111 -2.29 15.34 -1.47
CA LEU A 111 -1.24 14.84 -0.58
C LEU A 111 0.11 15.41 -1.03
N GLN A 112 0.88 15.94 -0.10
CA GLN A 112 2.23 16.42 -0.39
C GLN A 112 3.18 15.22 -0.39
N LEU A 113 3.63 14.83 -1.59
CA LEU A 113 4.52 13.69 -1.80
C LEU A 113 5.97 14.10 -2.06
N GLU A 114 6.19 15.33 -2.56
CA GLU A 114 7.50 15.79 -3.06
C GLU A 114 8.22 16.74 -2.08
N ASP A 115 7.47 17.45 -1.22
CA ASP A 115 8.00 18.41 -0.25
C ASP A 115 7.68 17.99 1.20
N CYS A 116 7.94 16.72 1.55
CA CYS A 116 8.08 16.39 2.96
C CYS A 116 9.44 16.92 3.41
N ASP A 117 9.47 18.09 4.07
CA ASP A 117 10.64 18.57 4.79
C ASP A 117 11.07 17.49 5.78
N THR A 118 11.99 16.64 5.34
CA THR A 118 12.71 15.73 6.20
C THR A 118 13.88 16.51 6.76
N ILE A 119 14.31 16.14 7.97
CA ILE A 119 15.50 16.68 8.66
C ILE A 119 16.80 16.61 7.83
N ALA A 120 16.76 16.04 6.63
CA ALA A 120 17.85 16.03 5.65
C ALA A 120 17.92 17.28 4.75
N HIS A 121 16.85 18.10 4.69
CA HIS A 121 16.82 19.34 3.91
C HIS A 121 17.26 20.58 4.70
N ASP A 122 17.34 20.48 6.03
CA ASP A 122 17.95 21.50 6.90
C ASP A 122 19.46 21.24 7.02
N TRP A 123 20.25 21.84 6.13
CA TRP A 123 21.72 21.92 6.23
C TRP A 123 22.20 23.35 6.45
#